data_AF-A0A971GWY1-F1
#
_entry.id   AF-A0A971GWY1-F1
#
_cell.length_a   1.000
_cell.length_b   1.000
_cell.length_c   1.000
_cell.angle_alpha   90.00
_cell.angle_beta   90.00
_cell.angle_gamma   90.00
#
_symmetry.space_group_name_H-M   'P 1'
#
loop_
_entity.id
_entity.type
_entity.pdbx_description
1 polymer ?
#
loop_
_entity_poly.entity_id
_entity_poly.type
_entity_poly.pdbx_seq_one_letter_code
_entity_poly.pdbx_strand_id
1 'polypeptide(L)'
;MGDYKKMWQDPNMDIEKHDILCAALPEQFGDIYLTQKNRPDAMNYFNYVVAEIHGARIMELEKYKKEGGSVVGTFCVFVPDEVILATKAIGVGLCSGSQFWIEDGEKVLPRNICPLVKAFAGAKIGLTCPYFQSCDMIVGETTCDAKKKAWEIMDEYMPVHVMELPQMKREKNIKEWEDEIKIFINRMEELTGNKVTVESLKKGIDVCNRKRRALKRLYDLRKNIPSPISGLDALLVSQVAFSDDPERFIEKTEELCDELEERVKELKPNGKKRIMVTGTPMALPNWKLHSIVEGLNAEIVVEETCTGTRYFENEVSTEGDTIDELVRNMAERYMDINCACFTPNEGRTEDIVKYAEEYNIDGVIYYNLSFCHTYAIEYEKIEKVLKEKDIPLLKIETDYSEEDTGQIKTRVEAFLEMI
;
A
#
# COMPACT_ATOMS: atom_id res chain seq x y z
N MET A 1 13.92 4.09 -21.42
CA MET A 1 13.01 2.96 -21.60
C MET A 1 13.64 1.92 -22.51
N GLY A 2 13.82 0.71 -21.98
CA GLY A 2 14.18 -0.46 -22.79
C GLY A 2 13.02 -0.90 -23.70
N ASP A 3 13.33 -1.65 -24.75
CA ASP A 3 12.29 -2.31 -25.58
C ASP A 3 11.87 -3.62 -24.91
N TYR A 4 10.72 -3.59 -24.24
CA TYR A 4 10.15 -4.72 -23.50
C TYR A 4 9.02 -5.43 -24.24
N LYS A 5 8.69 -5.04 -25.47
CA LYS A 5 7.54 -5.62 -26.19
C LYS A 5 7.66 -7.14 -26.36
N LYS A 6 8.88 -7.63 -26.55
CA LYS A 6 9.17 -9.08 -26.63
C LYS A 6 8.97 -9.80 -25.30
N MET A 7 9.20 -9.14 -24.16
CA MET A 7 8.97 -9.73 -22.84
C MET A 7 7.48 -9.89 -22.58
N TRP A 8 6.66 -8.90 -22.95
CA TRP A 8 5.22 -8.95 -22.69
C TRP A 8 4.46 -9.97 -23.55
N GLN A 9 5.05 -10.45 -24.66
CA GLN A 9 4.45 -11.48 -25.52
C GLN A 9 4.26 -12.83 -24.79
N ASP A 10 5.04 -13.09 -23.74
CA ASP A 10 4.98 -14.28 -22.90
C ASP A 10 5.06 -13.80 -21.45
N PRO A 11 3.94 -13.25 -20.94
CA PRO A 11 2.97 -14.11 -20.24
C PRO A 11 1.48 -13.92 -20.65
N ASN A 12 1.15 -13.95 -21.95
CA ASN A 12 -0.23 -13.86 -22.46
C ASN A 12 -0.93 -12.51 -22.16
N MET A 13 -0.22 -11.41 -22.40
CA MET A 13 -0.73 -10.04 -22.26
C MET A 13 -1.51 -9.59 -23.51
N ASP A 14 -2.51 -8.73 -23.31
CA ASP A 14 -3.09 -7.90 -24.37
C ASP A 14 -2.17 -6.68 -24.59
N ILE A 15 -1.25 -6.83 -25.55
CA ILE A 15 -0.20 -5.84 -25.84
C ILE A 15 -0.77 -4.52 -26.34
N GLU A 16 -1.82 -4.56 -27.17
CA GLU A 16 -2.42 -3.35 -27.71
C GLU A 16 -3.07 -2.52 -26.60
N LYS A 17 -3.81 -3.19 -25.71
CA LYS A 17 -4.43 -2.53 -24.56
C LYS A 17 -3.40 -2.09 -23.52
N HIS A 18 -2.34 -2.86 -23.32
CA HIS A 18 -1.23 -2.52 -22.43
C HIS A 18 -0.43 -1.29 -22.91
N ASP A 19 -0.22 -1.15 -24.22
CA ASP A 19 0.42 0.04 -24.80
C ASP A 19 -0.40 1.31 -24.50
N ILE A 20 -1.74 1.23 -24.52
CA ILE A 20 -2.63 2.35 -24.12
C ILE A 20 -2.43 2.71 -22.64
N LEU A 21 -2.39 1.71 -21.75
CA LEU A 21 -2.13 1.93 -20.33
C LEU A 21 -0.77 2.61 -20.12
N CYS A 22 0.27 2.14 -20.80
CA CYS A 22 1.63 2.68 -20.69
C CYS A 22 1.77 4.09 -21.28
N ALA A 23 0.90 4.49 -22.20
CA ALA A 23 0.89 5.85 -22.75
C ALA A 23 0.33 6.88 -21.77
N ALA A 24 -0.61 6.50 -20.89
CA ALA A 24 -1.27 7.41 -19.95
C ALA A 24 -0.41 7.76 -18.72
N LEU A 25 0.37 6.79 -18.22
CA LEU A 25 1.13 6.96 -16.97
C LEU A 25 2.22 8.05 -17.04
N PRO A 26 3.01 8.21 -18.12
CA PRO A 26 4.03 9.25 -18.21
C PRO A 26 3.46 10.68 -18.19
N GLU A 27 2.31 10.90 -18.82
CA GLU A 27 1.63 12.20 -18.80
C GLU A 27 1.16 12.52 -17.37
N GLN A 28 0.42 11.59 -16.75
CA GLN A 28 -0.05 11.74 -15.36
C GLN A 28 1.11 11.96 -14.38
N PHE A 29 2.20 11.20 -14.52
CA PHE A 29 3.39 11.36 -13.67
C PHE A 29 4.12 12.67 -13.94
N GLY A 30 4.21 13.09 -15.21
CA GLY A 30 4.79 14.37 -15.61
C GLY A 30 4.09 15.55 -14.96
N ASP A 31 2.76 15.57 -15.04
CA ASP A 31 1.92 16.64 -14.52
C ASP A 31 1.94 16.71 -12.97
N ILE A 32 1.96 15.55 -12.31
CA ILE A 32 1.85 15.45 -10.85
C ILE A 32 3.21 15.53 -10.14
N TYR A 33 4.25 14.87 -10.67
CA TYR A 33 5.56 14.77 -9.99
C TYR A 33 6.63 15.66 -10.59
N LEU A 34 6.72 15.76 -11.92
CA LEU A 34 7.82 16.50 -12.56
C LEU A 34 7.62 18.02 -12.53
N THR A 35 6.43 18.49 -12.16
CA THR A 35 6.11 19.90 -11.90
C THR A 35 6.48 20.35 -10.48
N GLN A 36 6.66 19.43 -9.53
CA GLN A 36 7.08 19.75 -8.17
C GLN A 36 8.49 20.35 -8.16
N LYS A 37 8.70 21.34 -7.30
CA LYS A 37 10.01 21.98 -7.10
C LYS A 37 10.68 21.41 -5.85
N ASN A 38 12.01 21.42 -5.82
CA ASN A 38 12.82 21.04 -4.66
C ASN A 38 12.62 19.58 -4.19
N ARG A 39 12.38 18.65 -5.11
CA ARG A 39 12.32 17.21 -4.78
C ARG A 39 13.70 16.69 -4.34
N PRO A 40 13.77 15.67 -3.45
CA PRO A 40 15.01 14.96 -3.14
C PRO A 40 15.69 14.39 -4.38
N ASP A 41 17.02 14.50 -4.47
CA ASP A 41 17.78 13.93 -5.58
C ASP A 41 17.69 12.39 -5.56
N ALA A 42 17.63 11.80 -4.37
CA ALA A 42 17.37 10.37 -4.16
C ALA A 42 15.99 9.92 -4.70
N MET A 43 15.04 10.84 -4.95
CA MET A 43 13.79 10.50 -5.65
C MET A 43 14.01 10.03 -7.08
N ASN A 44 15.17 10.26 -7.68
CA ASN A 44 15.49 9.75 -9.02
C ASN A 44 15.37 8.23 -9.12
N TYR A 45 15.65 7.48 -8.05
CA TYR A 45 15.40 6.05 -8.02
C TYR A 45 13.91 5.71 -8.14
N PHE A 46 13.07 6.33 -7.30
CA PHE A 46 11.63 6.07 -7.31
C PHE A 46 10.95 6.58 -8.60
N ASN A 47 11.45 7.68 -9.18
CA ASN A 47 11.07 8.14 -10.51
C ASN A 47 11.37 7.08 -11.58
N TYR A 48 12.56 6.46 -11.52
CA TYR A 48 12.95 5.38 -12.41
C TYR A 48 12.04 4.15 -12.25
N VAL A 49 11.70 3.77 -11.01
CA VAL A 49 10.78 2.66 -10.75
C VAL A 49 9.43 2.90 -11.41
N VAL A 50 8.87 4.11 -11.33
CA VAL A 50 7.59 4.42 -12.01
C VAL A 50 7.75 4.43 -13.53
N ALA A 51 8.82 5.04 -14.05
CA ALA A 51 9.10 5.09 -15.48
C ALA A 51 9.29 3.68 -16.07
N GLU A 52 9.77 2.73 -15.28
CA GLU A 52 10.04 1.35 -15.69
C GLU A 52 9.10 0.35 -14.97
N ILE A 53 7.92 0.81 -14.51
CA ILE A 53 7.03 0.03 -13.62
C ILE A 53 6.61 -1.30 -14.23
N HIS A 54 6.46 -1.36 -15.55
CA HIS A 54 6.15 -2.57 -16.33
C HIS A 54 7.34 -3.13 -17.11
N GLY A 55 8.55 -2.61 -16.86
CA GLY A 55 9.79 -2.95 -17.56
C GLY A 55 10.77 -3.69 -16.66
N ALA A 56 11.68 -2.94 -16.02
CA ALA A 56 12.83 -3.47 -15.28
C ALA A 56 12.44 -4.53 -14.24
N ARG A 57 11.48 -4.21 -13.36
CA ARG A 57 11.04 -5.14 -12.31
C ARG A 57 10.38 -6.39 -12.88
N ILE A 58 9.60 -6.26 -13.96
CA ILE A 58 8.97 -7.42 -14.61
C ILE A 58 10.02 -8.35 -15.22
N MET A 59 11.08 -7.83 -15.82
CA MET A 59 12.19 -8.66 -16.31
C MET A 59 12.83 -9.47 -15.18
N GLU A 60 12.98 -8.88 -13.98
CA GLU A 60 13.51 -9.59 -12.81
C GLU A 60 12.59 -10.74 -12.40
N LEU A 61 11.27 -10.50 -12.35
CA LEU A 61 10.28 -11.53 -12.02
C LEU A 61 10.30 -12.67 -13.04
N GLU A 62 10.26 -12.36 -14.34
CA GLU A 62 10.27 -13.38 -15.39
C GLU A 62 11.58 -14.18 -15.41
N LYS A 63 12.72 -13.53 -15.14
CA LYS A 63 13.99 -14.22 -14.97
C LYS A 63 13.94 -15.16 -13.77
N TYR A 64 13.43 -14.70 -12.64
CA TYR A 64 13.31 -15.49 -11.42
C TYR A 64 12.48 -16.76 -11.64
N LYS A 65 11.35 -16.62 -12.36
CA LYS A 65 10.50 -17.74 -12.74
C LYS A 65 11.19 -18.75 -13.65
N LYS A 66 11.95 -18.28 -14.64
CA LYS A 66 12.74 -19.15 -15.54
C LYS A 66 13.81 -19.94 -14.80
N GLU A 67 14.28 -19.43 -13.66
CA GLU A 67 15.22 -20.11 -12.76
C GLU A 67 14.51 -21.06 -11.76
N GLY A 68 13.19 -21.21 -11.86
CA GLY A 68 12.38 -22.11 -11.03
C GLY A 68 11.80 -21.46 -9.76
N GLY A 69 11.92 -20.14 -9.61
CA GLY A 69 11.32 -19.39 -8.51
C GLY A 69 9.81 -19.14 -8.70
N SER A 70 9.12 -18.81 -7.62
CA SER A 70 7.69 -18.47 -7.64
C SER A 70 7.44 -17.01 -7.30
N VAL A 71 6.41 -16.42 -7.92
CA VAL A 71 5.94 -15.05 -7.66
C VAL A 71 4.51 -15.10 -7.11
N VAL A 72 4.27 -14.39 -6.02
CA VAL A 72 2.98 -14.39 -5.30
C VAL A 72 2.43 -12.98 -5.18
N GLY A 73 1.19 -12.79 -5.64
CA GLY A 73 0.49 -11.52 -5.55
C GLY A 73 -0.28 -11.37 -4.23
N THR A 74 -0.22 -10.21 -3.59
CA THR A 74 -0.92 -9.93 -2.32
C THR A 74 -1.74 -8.64 -2.39
N PHE A 75 -2.78 -8.52 -1.56
CA PHE A 75 -3.69 -7.36 -1.58
C PHE A 75 -3.88 -6.71 -0.21
N CYS A 76 -3.20 -7.21 0.81
CA CYS A 76 -3.43 -6.79 2.18
C CYS A 76 -2.16 -6.88 3.00
N VAL A 77 -1.98 -5.90 3.88
CA VAL A 77 -0.88 -5.84 4.85
C VAL A 77 -1.00 -6.88 5.97
N PHE A 78 -2.02 -7.75 5.91
CA PHE A 78 -2.17 -8.93 6.77
C PHE A 78 -1.50 -10.17 6.19
N VAL A 79 -1.27 -10.25 4.88
CA VAL A 79 -0.55 -11.40 4.30
C VAL A 79 0.90 -11.35 4.79
N PRO A 80 1.43 -12.43 5.41
CA PRO A 80 2.76 -12.39 6.00
C PRO A 80 3.86 -12.54 4.93
N ASP A 81 4.39 -11.41 4.46
CA ASP A 81 5.53 -11.34 3.53
C ASP A 81 6.72 -12.18 4.03
N GLU A 82 6.89 -12.31 5.36
CA GLU A 82 7.94 -13.12 5.98
C GLU A 82 7.89 -14.58 5.52
N VAL A 83 6.69 -15.16 5.37
CA VAL A 83 6.50 -16.56 4.92
C VAL A 83 6.82 -16.70 3.43
N ILE A 84 6.45 -15.71 2.62
CA ILE A 84 6.78 -15.65 1.20
C ILE A 84 8.31 -15.63 1.02
N LEU A 85 9.01 -14.78 1.77
CA LEU A 85 10.47 -14.71 1.74
C LEU A 85 11.13 -15.98 2.28
N ALA A 86 10.60 -16.56 3.35
CA ALA A 86 11.14 -17.78 3.97
C ALA A 86 11.10 -19.00 3.05
N THR A 87 10.19 -19.00 2.07
CA THR A 87 10.06 -20.03 1.03
C THR A 87 10.76 -19.67 -0.28
N LYS A 88 11.58 -18.59 -0.29
CA LYS A 88 12.25 -18.07 -1.48
C LYS A 88 11.24 -17.79 -2.62
N ALA A 89 10.09 -17.24 -2.31
CA ALA A 89 9.21 -16.64 -3.31
C ALA A 89 9.40 -15.12 -3.34
N ILE A 90 8.98 -14.47 -4.42
CA ILE A 90 8.88 -13.02 -4.50
C ILE A 90 7.42 -12.62 -4.27
N GLY A 91 7.19 -11.74 -3.29
CA GLY A 91 5.89 -11.12 -3.06
C GLY A 91 5.74 -9.81 -3.85
N VAL A 92 4.58 -9.58 -4.44
CA VAL A 92 4.21 -8.30 -5.08
C VAL A 92 2.79 -7.88 -4.67
N GLY A 93 2.63 -6.64 -4.20
CA GLY A 93 1.34 -6.07 -3.88
C GLY A 93 0.60 -5.62 -5.14
N LEU A 94 -0.62 -6.11 -5.31
CA LEU A 94 -1.43 -5.97 -6.52
C LEU A 94 -2.72 -5.18 -6.31
N CYS A 95 -2.84 -4.46 -5.19
CA CYS A 95 -3.88 -3.44 -5.09
C CYS A 95 -3.69 -2.43 -6.24
N SER A 96 -4.76 -2.19 -6.98
CA SER A 96 -4.72 -1.37 -8.19
C SER A 96 -5.42 -0.04 -8.00
N GLY A 97 -4.73 1.04 -8.38
CA GLY A 97 -5.17 2.43 -8.20
C GLY A 97 -5.65 3.15 -9.47
N SER A 98 -5.88 2.44 -10.57
CA SER A 98 -6.11 3.06 -11.88
C SER A 98 -7.56 2.95 -12.36
N GLN A 99 -8.11 4.06 -12.85
CA GLN A 99 -9.41 4.11 -13.53
C GLN A 99 -9.44 3.25 -14.79
N PHE A 100 -8.29 3.04 -15.44
CA PHE A 100 -8.16 2.28 -16.68
C PHE A 100 -8.76 0.86 -16.58
N TRP A 101 -8.62 0.23 -15.41
CA TRP A 101 -9.06 -1.15 -15.21
C TRP A 101 -10.51 -1.28 -14.73
N ILE A 102 -11.20 -0.18 -14.42
CA ILE A 102 -12.54 -0.25 -13.83
C ILE A 102 -13.53 -0.94 -14.77
N GLU A 103 -13.54 -0.58 -16.06
CA GLU A 103 -14.48 -1.14 -17.04
C GLU A 103 -14.29 -2.66 -17.22
N ASP A 104 -13.05 -3.15 -17.24
CA ASP A 104 -12.79 -4.59 -17.34
C ASP A 104 -13.25 -5.34 -16.08
N GLY A 105 -13.04 -4.75 -14.90
CA GLY A 105 -13.52 -5.33 -13.64
C GLY A 105 -15.05 -5.42 -13.60
N GLU A 106 -15.75 -4.39 -14.11
CA GLU A 106 -17.22 -4.33 -14.14
C GLU A 106 -17.87 -5.37 -15.07
N LYS A 107 -17.09 -6.09 -15.90
CA LYS A 107 -17.61 -7.23 -16.68
C LYS A 107 -18.04 -8.40 -15.79
N VAL A 108 -17.42 -8.53 -14.61
CA VAL A 108 -17.69 -9.63 -13.66
C VAL A 108 -18.05 -9.16 -12.26
N LEU A 109 -17.83 -7.89 -11.95
CA LEU A 109 -18.15 -7.28 -10.65
C LEU A 109 -19.22 -6.19 -10.77
N PRO A 110 -20.03 -5.96 -9.72
CA PRO A 110 -21.00 -4.87 -9.72
C PRO A 110 -20.32 -3.49 -9.77
N ARG A 111 -21.00 -2.50 -10.36
CA ARG A 111 -20.50 -1.12 -10.42
C ARG A 111 -20.37 -0.46 -9.05
N ASN A 112 -21.25 -0.82 -8.13
CA ASN A 112 -21.43 -0.24 -6.79
C ASN A 112 -20.59 -0.94 -5.71
N ILE A 113 -19.35 -1.29 -6.04
CA ILE A 113 -18.35 -1.76 -5.07
C ILE A 113 -17.07 -0.93 -5.17
N CYS A 114 -16.17 -1.13 -4.20
CA CYS A 114 -14.91 -0.40 -4.09
C CYS A 114 -14.11 -0.39 -5.41
N PRO A 115 -13.68 0.79 -5.90
CA PRO A 115 -12.93 0.90 -7.16
C PRO A 115 -11.60 0.14 -7.13
N LEU A 116 -10.96 0.00 -5.96
CA LEU A 116 -9.77 -0.84 -5.79
C LEU A 116 -10.02 -2.31 -6.21
N VAL A 117 -11.19 -2.86 -5.85
CA VAL A 117 -11.56 -4.24 -6.15
C VAL A 117 -11.85 -4.42 -7.63
N LYS A 118 -12.61 -3.47 -8.21
CA LYS A 118 -12.87 -3.43 -9.65
C LYS A 118 -11.56 -3.33 -10.44
N ALA A 119 -10.66 -2.44 -10.03
CA ALA A 119 -9.41 -2.19 -10.74
C ALA A 119 -8.46 -3.39 -10.71
N PHE A 120 -8.33 -4.12 -9.58
CA PHE A 120 -7.43 -5.28 -9.58
C PHE A 120 -8.01 -6.45 -10.39
N ALA A 121 -9.34 -6.64 -10.37
CA ALA A 121 -9.97 -7.67 -11.18
C ALA A 121 -9.80 -7.35 -12.67
N GLY A 122 -10.05 -6.10 -13.05
CA GLY A 122 -9.84 -5.62 -14.41
C GLY A 122 -8.39 -5.71 -14.87
N ALA A 123 -7.41 -5.49 -13.98
CA ALA A 123 -5.99 -5.64 -14.29
C ALA A 123 -5.60 -7.06 -14.72
N LYS A 124 -6.19 -8.09 -14.07
CA LYS A 124 -6.00 -9.49 -14.44
C LYS A 124 -6.81 -9.87 -15.68
N ILE A 125 -8.12 -9.58 -15.68
CA ILE A 125 -9.07 -10.01 -16.71
C ILE A 125 -8.81 -9.30 -18.04
N GLY A 126 -8.43 -8.03 -17.98
CA GLY A 126 -8.03 -7.25 -19.15
C GLY A 126 -6.66 -7.62 -19.69
N LEU A 127 -5.94 -8.56 -19.07
CA LEU A 127 -4.60 -9.03 -19.48
C LEU A 127 -3.59 -7.89 -19.70
N THR A 128 -3.70 -6.83 -18.88
CA THR A 128 -2.93 -5.58 -19.08
C THR A 128 -1.98 -5.25 -17.95
N CYS A 129 -2.00 -5.95 -16.82
CA CYS A 129 -1.00 -5.78 -15.77
C CYS A 129 0.04 -6.91 -15.84
N PRO A 130 1.31 -6.61 -16.21
CA PRO A 130 2.34 -7.63 -16.28
C PRO A 130 2.62 -8.30 -14.92
N TYR A 131 2.56 -7.56 -13.80
CA TYR A 131 2.73 -8.15 -12.47
C TYR A 131 1.71 -9.28 -12.20
N PHE A 132 0.45 -9.08 -12.59
CA PHE A 132 -0.59 -10.08 -12.45
C PHE A 132 -0.35 -11.32 -13.31
N GLN A 133 0.25 -11.15 -14.49
CA GLN A 133 0.58 -12.27 -15.36
C GLN A 133 1.88 -12.98 -14.94
N SER A 134 2.77 -12.28 -14.25
CA SER A 134 3.96 -12.87 -13.64
C SER A 134 3.63 -13.72 -12.40
N CYS A 135 2.49 -13.52 -11.73
CA CYS A 135 2.17 -14.28 -10.51
C CYS A 135 1.75 -15.74 -10.79
N ASP A 136 2.27 -16.67 -9.99
CA ASP A 136 1.88 -18.09 -10.01
C ASP A 136 0.65 -18.37 -9.15
N MET A 137 0.42 -17.54 -8.13
CA MET A 137 -0.73 -17.57 -7.23
C MET A 137 -0.99 -16.17 -6.69
N ILE A 138 -2.24 -15.89 -6.34
CA ILE A 138 -2.56 -14.73 -5.49
C ILE A 138 -3.05 -15.17 -4.11
N VAL A 139 -2.77 -14.34 -3.11
CA VAL A 139 -3.24 -14.51 -1.73
C VAL A 139 -4.33 -13.47 -1.48
N GLY A 140 -5.56 -13.95 -1.41
CA GLY A 140 -6.71 -13.18 -0.97
C GLY A 140 -6.91 -13.29 0.54
N GLU A 141 -7.73 -12.41 1.08
CA GLU A 141 -8.07 -12.39 2.50
C GLU A 141 -9.55 -12.05 2.75
N THR A 142 -10.11 -12.56 3.84
CA THR A 142 -11.54 -12.35 4.22
C THR A 142 -11.80 -11.02 4.94
N THR A 143 -11.25 -9.90 4.45
CA THR A 143 -11.42 -8.57 5.07
C THR A 143 -12.78 -7.94 4.79
N CYS A 144 -12.93 -7.22 3.68
CA CYS A 144 -14.19 -6.60 3.26
C CYS A 144 -14.99 -7.55 2.37
N ASP A 145 -16.32 -7.38 2.32
CA ASP A 145 -17.19 -8.25 1.53
C ASP A 145 -16.84 -8.24 0.04
N ALA A 146 -16.50 -7.07 -0.51
CA ALA A 146 -16.14 -6.93 -1.92
C ALA A 146 -14.93 -7.80 -2.29
N LYS A 147 -13.86 -7.75 -1.49
CA LYS A 147 -12.67 -8.60 -1.71
C LYS A 147 -12.99 -10.08 -1.49
N LYS A 148 -13.59 -10.41 -0.33
CA LYS A 148 -13.92 -11.79 0.05
C LYS A 148 -14.70 -12.51 -1.06
N LYS A 149 -15.68 -11.85 -1.67
CA LYS A 149 -16.47 -12.42 -2.77
C LYS A 149 -15.79 -12.34 -4.13
N ALA A 150 -14.94 -11.33 -4.36
CA ALA A 150 -14.15 -11.25 -5.59
C ALA A 150 -13.15 -12.42 -5.72
N TRP A 151 -12.60 -12.94 -4.61
CA TRP A 151 -11.67 -14.07 -4.66
C TRP A 151 -12.25 -15.33 -5.29
N GLU A 152 -13.53 -15.61 -5.07
CA GLU A 152 -14.23 -16.74 -5.71
C GLU A 152 -14.31 -16.58 -7.22
N ILE A 153 -14.44 -15.34 -7.71
CA ILE A 153 -14.41 -15.04 -9.16
C ILE A 153 -12.98 -15.12 -9.68
N MET A 154 -12.02 -14.57 -8.94
CA MET A 154 -10.61 -14.53 -9.35
C MET A 154 -9.99 -15.93 -9.47
N ASP A 155 -10.50 -16.92 -8.72
CA ASP A 155 -10.09 -18.33 -8.80
C ASP A 155 -10.40 -18.99 -10.14
N GLU A 156 -11.33 -18.43 -10.92
CA GLU A 156 -11.57 -18.85 -12.31
C GLU A 156 -10.45 -18.39 -13.27
N TYR A 157 -9.65 -17.38 -12.89
CA TYR A 157 -8.65 -16.74 -13.75
C TYR A 157 -7.19 -17.07 -13.35
N MET A 158 -6.96 -17.44 -12.09
CA MET A 158 -5.65 -17.86 -11.59
C MET A 158 -5.78 -18.50 -10.20
N PRO A 159 -4.80 -19.33 -9.76
CA PRO A 159 -4.85 -19.92 -8.42
C PRO A 159 -4.97 -18.87 -7.31
N VAL A 160 -5.95 -19.05 -6.42
CA VAL A 160 -6.14 -18.20 -5.24
C VAL A 160 -5.98 -19.02 -3.96
N HIS A 161 -5.19 -18.52 -3.03
CA HIS A 161 -5.24 -18.95 -1.64
C HIS A 161 -5.91 -17.86 -0.80
N VAL A 162 -7.02 -18.17 -0.14
CA VAL A 162 -7.74 -17.19 0.69
C VAL A 162 -7.39 -17.43 2.15
N MET A 163 -6.79 -16.43 2.79
CA MET A 163 -6.54 -16.44 4.23
C MET A 163 -7.77 -15.95 5.01
N GLU A 164 -8.22 -16.71 6.00
CA GLU A 164 -9.33 -16.33 6.88
C GLU A 164 -8.85 -15.40 8.01
N LEU A 165 -9.03 -14.09 7.82
CA LEU A 165 -8.73 -13.10 8.86
C LEU A 165 -9.89 -13.03 9.88
N PRO A 166 -9.63 -13.16 11.20
CA PRO A 166 -10.65 -12.97 12.22
C PRO A 166 -11.19 -11.53 12.24
N GLN A 167 -12.41 -11.35 12.76
CA GLN A 167 -13.07 -10.03 12.83
C GLN A 167 -12.91 -9.33 14.18
N MET A 168 -12.26 -9.97 15.16
CA MET A 168 -12.02 -9.42 16.49
C MET A 168 -10.58 -9.71 16.93
N LYS A 169 -10.07 -8.94 17.90
CA LYS A 169 -8.68 -9.05 18.39
C LYS A 169 -8.55 -9.69 19.78
N ARG A 170 -9.37 -10.71 20.07
CA ARG A 170 -9.28 -11.43 21.35
C ARG A 170 -8.19 -12.50 21.26
N GLU A 171 -7.70 -12.98 22.40
CA GLU A 171 -6.68 -14.04 22.44
C GLU A 171 -7.05 -15.27 21.58
N LYS A 172 -8.32 -15.70 21.61
CA LYS A 172 -8.79 -16.80 20.75
C LYS A 172 -8.66 -16.51 19.26
N ASN A 173 -8.81 -15.25 18.86
CA ASN A 173 -8.73 -14.82 17.47
C ASN A 173 -7.28 -14.66 17.02
N ILE A 174 -6.38 -14.26 17.94
CA ILE A 174 -4.93 -14.31 17.68
C ILE A 174 -4.53 -15.76 17.41
N LYS A 175 -5.05 -16.71 18.20
CA LYS A 175 -4.79 -18.13 18.00
C LYS A 175 -5.37 -18.69 16.70
N GLU A 176 -6.58 -18.28 16.31
CA GLU A 176 -7.14 -18.58 14.98
C GLU A 176 -6.20 -18.06 13.86
N TRP A 177 -5.64 -16.87 14.04
CA TRP A 177 -4.71 -16.28 13.09
C TRP A 177 -3.34 -17.00 13.05
N GLU A 178 -2.84 -17.50 14.18
CA GLU A 178 -1.66 -18.38 14.20
C GLU A 178 -1.88 -19.64 13.37
N ASP A 179 -3.02 -20.29 13.55
CA ASP A 179 -3.37 -21.50 12.80
C ASP A 179 -3.50 -21.20 11.29
N GLU A 180 -4.06 -20.04 10.93
CA GLU A 180 -4.17 -19.60 9.55
C GLU A 180 -2.80 -19.32 8.91
N ILE A 181 -1.86 -18.71 9.65
CA ILE A 181 -0.48 -18.54 9.20
C ILE A 181 0.19 -19.90 8.94
N LYS A 182 -0.07 -20.93 9.76
CA LYS A 182 0.48 -22.28 9.55
C LYS A 182 -0.09 -22.93 8.29
N ILE A 183 -1.38 -22.73 8.00
CA ILE A 183 -1.99 -23.16 6.74
C ILE A 183 -1.31 -22.47 5.57
N PHE A 184 -1.07 -21.17 5.67
CA PHE A 184 -0.38 -20.42 4.62
C PHE A 184 1.07 -20.87 4.42
N ILE A 185 1.81 -21.17 5.50
CA ILE A 185 3.14 -21.78 5.42
C ILE A 185 3.08 -23.06 4.58
N ASN A 186 2.19 -24.00 4.91
CA ASN A 186 2.07 -25.25 4.16
C ASN A 186 1.76 -24.99 2.68
N ARG A 187 0.87 -24.04 2.39
CA ARG A 187 0.53 -23.68 1.02
C ARG A 187 1.72 -23.11 0.25
N MET A 188 2.54 -22.29 0.88
CA MET A 188 3.75 -21.74 0.27
C MET A 188 4.83 -22.80 0.07
N GLU A 189 4.98 -23.75 1.00
CA GLU A 189 5.89 -24.89 0.82
C GLU A 189 5.45 -25.79 -0.34
N GLU A 190 4.14 -26.01 -0.53
CA GLU A 190 3.60 -26.73 -1.69
C GLU A 190 3.87 -26.02 -3.00
N LEU A 191 3.65 -24.69 -3.05
CA LEU A 191 3.84 -23.89 -4.25
C LEU A 191 5.31 -23.85 -4.68
N THR A 192 6.21 -23.64 -3.72
CA THR A 192 7.63 -23.36 -3.99
C THR A 192 8.53 -24.59 -3.92
N GLY A 193 8.08 -25.66 -3.26
CA GLY A 193 8.91 -26.81 -2.90
C GLY A 193 9.95 -26.52 -1.80
N ASN A 194 10.00 -25.31 -1.24
CA ASN A 194 10.95 -24.92 -0.20
C ASN A 194 10.30 -25.00 1.18
N LYS A 195 10.96 -25.68 2.13
CA LYS A 195 10.48 -25.77 3.52
C LYS A 195 10.80 -24.51 4.32
N VAL A 196 9.84 -24.08 5.13
CA VAL A 196 10.04 -23.03 6.13
C VAL A 196 10.79 -23.62 7.32
N THR A 197 11.87 -22.97 7.70
CA THR A 197 12.70 -23.33 8.85
C THR A 197 12.77 -22.13 9.80
N VAL A 198 13.17 -22.36 11.05
CA VAL A 198 13.37 -21.26 12.01
C VAL A 198 14.34 -20.22 11.46
N GLU A 199 15.41 -20.66 10.82
CA GLU A 199 16.41 -19.79 10.20
C GLU A 199 15.82 -18.98 9.03
N SER A 200 15.13 -19.65 8.08
CA SER A 200 14.56 -18.95 6.93
C SER A 200 13.45 -17.98 7.32
N LEU A 201 12.65 -18.33 8.33
CA LEU A 201 11.60 -17.46 8.86
C LEU A 201 12.18 -16.26 9.61
N LYS A 202 13.19 -16.45 10.47
CA LYS A 202 13.91 -15.33 11.12
C LYS A 202 14.53 -14.39 10.08
N LYS A 203 15.08 -14.92 8.98
CA LYS A 203 15.59 -14.10 7.88
C LYS A 203 14.47 -13.31 7.18
N GLY A 204 13.32 -13.93 6.92
CA GLY A 204 12.14 -13.25 6.38
C GLY A 204 11.67 -12.12 7.29
N ILE A 205 11.59 -12.38 8.60
CA ILE A 205 11.25 -11.40 9.63
C ILE A 205 12.23 -10.22 9.62
N ASP A 206 13.53 -10.48 9.59
CA ASP A 206 14.54 -9.41 9.58
C ASP A 206 14.39 -8.49 8.37
N VAL A 207 14.26 -9.04 7.16
CA VAL A 207 14.08 -8.25 5.93
C VAL A 207 12.81 -7.41 6.00
N CYS A 208 11.68 -8.00 6.41
CA CYS A 208 10.42 -7.28 6.57
C CYS A 208 10.53 -6.16 7.61
N ASN A 209 11.13 -6.42 8.77
CA ASN A 209 11.32 -5.40 9.81
C ASN A 209 12.27 -4.29 9.35
N ARG A 210 13.36 -4.59 8.66
CA ARG A 210 14.25 -3.58 8.07
C ARG A 210 13.51 -2.69 7.07
N LYS A 211 12.67 -3.27 6.21
CA LYS A 211 11.80 -2.51 5.29
C LYS A 211 10.82 -1.60 6.04
N ARG A 212 10.20 -2.10 7.11
CA ARG A 212 9.30 -1.31 7.97
C ARG A 212 10.06 -0.16 8.64
N ARG A 213 11.26 -0.41 9.18
CA ARG A 213 12.10 0.64 9.78
C ARG A 213 12.51 1.72 8.80
N ALA A 214 12.90 1.36 7.58
CA ALA A 214 13.28 2.34 6.56
C ALA A 214 12.09 3.28 6.23
N LEU A 215 10.89 2.72 6.06
CA LEU A 215 9.66 3.53 5.89
C LEU A 215 9.33 4.35 7.13
N LYS A 216 9.47 3.78 8.32
CA LYS A 216 9.24 4.50 9.57
C LYS A 216 10.21 5.67 9.71
N ARG A 217 11.50 5.51 9.38
CA ARG A 217 12.50 6.59 9.37
C ARG A 217 12.10 7.70 8.40
N LEU A 218 11.70 7.36 7.18
CA LEU A 218 11.18 8.32 6.20
C LEU A 218 9.99 9.12 6.74
N TYR A 219 9.04 8.43 7.38
CA TYR A 219 7.86 9.07 7.95
C TYR A 219 8.19 9.90 9.19
N ASP A 220 9.09 9.45 10.07
CA ASP A 220 9.52 10.21 11.25
C ASP A 220 10.21 11.52 10.83
N LEU A 221 10.96 11.54 9.72
CA LEU A 221 11.57 12.77 9.19
C LEU A 221 10.53 13.84 8.79
N ARG A 222 9.31 13.44 8.42
CA ARG A 222 8.20 14.34 8.10
C ARG A 222 7.59 15.02 9.34
N LYS A 223 8.00 14.62 10.55
CA LYS A 223 7.66 15.33 11.81
C LYS A 223 8.36 16.69 11.93
N ASN A 224 9.45 16.91 11.19
CA ASN A 224 10.09 18.23 11.10
C ASN A 224 9.14 19.28 10.51
N ILE A 225 9.34 20.54 10.90
CA ILE A 225 8.53 21.68 10.45
C ILE A 225 9.46 22.71 9.78
N PRO A 226 9.41 22.88 8.45
CA PRO A 226 8.57 22.16 7.49
C PRO A 226 9.02 20.71 7.23
N SER A 227 8.20 19.93 6.52
CA SER A 227 8.60 18.57 6.10
C SER A 227 9.75 18.65 5.06
N PRO A 228 10.79 17.80 5.15
CA PRO A 228 11.92 17.80 4.20
C PRO A 228 11.58 17.20 2.83
N ILE A 229 10.43 16.53 2.73
CA ILE A 229 9.89 15.88 1.52
C ILE A 229 8.40 16.17 1.40
N SER A 230 7.87 16.23 0.17
CA SER A 230 6.43 16.33 -0.06
C SER A 230 5.73 15.02 0.36
N GLY A 231 4.48 15.13 0.79
CA GLY A 231 3.64 13.97 1.08
C GLY A 231 3.39 13.13 -0.17
N LEU A 232 3.34 13.76 -1.35
CA LEU A 232 3.20 13.06 -2.63
C LEU A 232 4.42 12.17 -2.94
N ASP A 233 5.64 12.67 -2.75
CA ASP A 233 6.86 11.86 -2.90
C ASP A 233 6.95 10.76 -1.83
N ALA A 234 6.57 11.05 -0.58
CA ALA A 234 6.54 10.05 0.49
C ALA A 234 5.51 8.93 0.22
N LEU A 235 4.32 9.28 -0.30
CA LEU A 235 3.31 8.31 -0.72
C LEU A 235 3.85 7.42 -1.84
N LEU A 236 4.57 7.98 -2.81
CA LEU A 236 5.16 7.21 -3.89
C LEU A 236 6.16 6.16 -3.36
N VAL A 237 7.03 6.54 -2.43
CA VAL A 237 7.95 5.59 -1.78
C VAL A 237 7.19 4.46 -1.10
N SER A 238 6.13 4.79 -0.33
CA SER A 238 5.27 3.78 0.30
C SER A 238 4.57 2.87 -0.71
N GLN A 239 4.15 3.39 -1.86
CA GLN A 239 3.55 2.59 -2.93
C GLN A 239 4.56 1.63 -3.59
N VAL A 240 5.79 2.10 -3.82
CA VAL A 240 6.88 1.31 -4.41
C VAL A 240 7.29 0.14 -3.50
N ALA A 241 7.15 0.29 -2.17
CA ALA A 241 7.45 -0.75 -1.18
C ALA A 241 6.71 -2.09 -1.41
N PHE A 242 5.62 -2.06 -2.18
CA PHE A 242 4.80 -3.22 -2.50
C PHE A 242 5.26 -3.98 -3.74
N SER A 243 6.05 -3.41 -4.65
CA SER A 243 6.42 -4.06 -5.92
C SER A 243 7.92 -4.27 -6.10
N ASP A 244 8.75 -3.47 -5.43
CA ASP A 244 10.19 -3.51 -5.58
C ASP A 244 10.86 -4.71 -4.88
N ASP A 245 12.13 -4.95 -5.17
CA ASP A 245 12.95 -5.87 -4.39
C ASP A 245 13.14 -5.33 -2.96
N PRO A 246 12.88 -6.12 -1.90
CA PRO A 246 12.94 -5.61 -0.53
C PRO A 246 14.30 -5.04 -0.11
N GLU A 247 15.41 -5.68 -0.49
CA GLU A 247 16.75 -5.22 -0.08
C GLU A 247 17.13 -3.94 -0.82
N ARG A 248 16.87 -3.90 -2.13
CA ARG A 248 17.07 -2.68 -2.93
C ARG A 248 16.18 -1.53 -2.45
N PHE A 249 14.93 -1.82 -2.13
CA PHE A 249 14.01 -0.82 -1.58
C PHE A 249 14.53 -0.24 -0.26
N ILE A 250 14.97 -1.11 0.67
CA ILE A 250 15.58 -0.69 1.94
C ILE A 250 16.76 0.25 1.67
N GLU A 251 17.73 -0.17 0.84
CA GLU A 251 18.90 0.65 0.51
C GLU A 251 18.51 2.03 -0.01
N LYS A 252 17.57 2.09 -0.97
CA LYS A 252 17.19 3.35 -1.63
C LYS A 252 16.33 4.25 -0.75
N THR A 253 15.53 3.69 0.15
CA THR A 253 14.81 4.47 1.15
C THR A 253 15.74 5.02 2.23
N GLU A 254 16.77 4.27 2.64
CA GLU A 254 17.78 4.76 3.59
C GLU A 254 18.64 5.89 2.97
N GLU A 255 19.07 5.74 1.71
CA GLU A 255 19.76 6.83 0.96
C GLU A 255 18.91 8.11 0.89
N LEU A 256 17.60 7.95 0.65
CA LEU A 256 16.67 9.08 0.69
C LEU A 256 16.62 9.70 2.09
N CYS A 257 16.50 8.89 3.15
CA CYS A 257 16.47 9.39 4.52
C CYS A 257 17.75 10.17 4.88
N ASP A 258 18.92 9.70 4.45
CA ASP A 258 20.21 10.38 4.67
C ASP A 258 20.21 11.77 4.01
N GLU A 259 19.71 11.89 2.77
CA GLU A 259 19.56 13.19 2.11
C GLU A 259 18.58 14.10 2.86
N LEU A 260 17.44 13.55 3.31
CA LEU A 260 16.43 14.30 4.04
C LEU A 260 16.94 14.83 5.38
N GLU A 261 17.79 14.08 6.09
CA GLU A 261 18.45 14.54 7.32
C GLU A 261 19.37 15.74 7.09
N GLU A 262 20.09 15.78 5.96
CA GLU A 262 20.86 16.96 5.57
C GLU A 262 19.95 18.14 5.22
N ARG A 263 18.86 17.89 4.50
CA ARG A 263 17.88 18.94 4.15
C ARG A 263 17.29 19.60 5.39
N VAL A 264 16.91 18.81 6.40
CA VAL A 264 16.31 19.30 7.66
C VAL A 264 17.16 20.42 8.30
N LYS A 265 18.48 20.37 8.19
CA LYS A 265 19.40 21.36 8.80
C LYS A 265 19.25 22.76 8.20
N GLU A 266 18.80 22.86 6.95
CA GLU A 266 18.71 24.11 6.19
C GLU A 266 17.26 24.58 5.95
N LEU A 267 16.27 23.81 6.42
CA LEU A 267 14.86 24.15 6.22
C LEU A 267 14.48 25.44 6.95
N LYS A 268 13.72 26.29 6.26
CA LYS A 268 13.12 27.49 6.83
C LYS A 268 11.62 27.30 6.97
N PRO A 269 10.99 27.83 8.03
CA PRO A 269 9.53 27.81 8.17
C PRO A 269 8.83 28.29 6.90
N ASN A 270 7.86 27.51 6.42
CA ASN A 270 7.12 27.82 5.19
C ASN A 270 5.67 28.25 5.44
N GLY A 271 5.17 28.13 6.68
CA GLY A 271 3.82 28.51 7.08
C GLY A 271 2.70 27.67 6.45
N LYS A 272 3.02 26.54 5.81
CA LYS A 272 2.03 25.66 5.19
C LYS A 272 1.28 24.87 6.24
N LYS A 273 -0.01 24.62 5.97
CA LYS A 273 -0.84 23.75 6.80
C LYS A 273 -0.40 22.30 6.67
N ARG A 274 -0.28 21.60 7.79
CA ARG A 274 0.18 20.23 7.91
C ARG A 274 -1.01 19.30 8.03
N ILE A 275 -1.17 18.41 7.07
CA ILE A 275 -2.36 17.58 6.93
C ILE A 275 -2.01 16.11 7.19
N MET A 276 -2.83 15.44 7.99
CA MET A 276 -2.88 13.98 8.02
C MET A 276 -3.96 13.47 7.09
N VAL A 277 -3.65 12.44 6.31
CA VAL A 277 -4.65 11.65 5.60
C VAL A 277 -4.92 10.37 6.37
N THR A 278 -6.19 10.06 6.65
CA THR A 278 -6.59 8.80 7.29
C THR A 278 -7.70 8.14 6.49
N GLY A 279 -7.74 6.80 6.46
CA GLY A 279 -8.81 6.04 5.80
C GLY A 279 -8.29 4.94 4.90
N THR A 280 -8.82 4.81 3.69
CA THR A 280 -8.47 3.70 2.77
C THR A 280 -7.07 3.84 2.16
N PRO A 281 -6.41 2.73 1.76
CA PRO A 281 -5.12 2.80 1.07
C PRO A 281 -5.22 3.52 -0.29
N MET A 282 -4.11 4.11 -0.71
CA MET A 282 -3.92 4.79 -1.98
C MET A 282 -2.94 3.99 -2.83
N ALA A 283 -3.43 2.94 -3.50
CA ALA A 283 -2.63 2.10 -4.38
C ALA A 283 -2.15 2.85 -5.63
N LEU A 284 -0.99 2.51 -6.20
CA LEU A 284 -0.45 3.20 -7.38
C LEU A 284 -1.38 3.03 -8.61
N PRO A 285 -1.64 4.07 -9.43
CA PRO A 285 -1.22 5.48 -9.32
C PRO A 285 -2.29 6.42 -8.72
N ASN A 286 -2.88 6.08 -7.56
CA ASN A 286 -3.82 6.94 -6.87
C ASN A 286 -3.10 8.10 -6.16
N TRP A 287 -2.95 9.21 -6.88
CA TRP A 287 -2.25 10.42 -6.42
C TRP A 287 -3.14 11.66 -6.34
N LYS A 288 -4.41 11.53 -6.74
CA LYS A 288 -5.36 12.64 -6.92
C LYS A 288 -5.47 13.52 -5.68
N LEU A 289 -5.73 12.93 -4.51
CA LEU A 289 -5.89 13.69 -3.26
C LEU A 289 -4.61 14.47 -2.90
N HIS A 290 -3.47 13.79 -2.88
CA HIS A 290 -2.19 14.39 -2.51
C HIS A 290 -1.82 15.56 -3.44
N SER A 291 -1.98 15.36 -4.74
CA SER A 291 -1.76 16.40 -5.75
C SER A 291 -2.64 17.64 -5.49
N ILE A 292 -3.93 17.46 -5.18
CA ILE A 292 -4.84 18.56 -4.88
C ILE A 292 -4.41 19.31 -3.61
N VAL A 293 -4.15 18.60 -2.51
CA VAL A 293 -3.83 19.20 -1.22
C VAL A 293 -2.52 20.00 -1.28
N GLU A 294 -1.46 19.39 -1.83
CA GLU A 294 -0.17 20.07 -1.90
C GLU A 294 -0.13 21.18 -2.95
N GLY A 295 -0.96 21.07 -4.01
CA GLY A 295 -1.21 22.15 -4.96
C GLY A 295 -1.93 23.37 -4.37
N LEU A 296 -2.58 23.21 -3.21
CA LEU A 296 -3.23 24.28 -2.44
C LEU A 296 -2.33 24.81 -1.29
N ASN A 297 -1.01 24.68 -1.43
CA ASN A 297 -0.02 25.20 -0.48
C ASN A 297 -0.13 24.62 0.95
N ALA A 298 -0.54 23.36 1.05
CA ALA A 298 -0.45 22.54 2.27
C ALA A 298 0.63 21.45 2.12
N GLU A 299 0.95 20.75 3.20
CA GLU A 299 1.84 19.58 3.19
C GLU A 299 1.10 18.42 3.81
N ILE A 300 1.07 17.27 3.13
CA ILE A 300 0.63 16.04 3.77
C ILE A 300 1.84 15.43 4.48
N VAL A 301 1.74 15.24 5.80
CA VAL A 301 2.89 14.88 6.64
C VAL A 301 2.79 13.46 7.19
N VAL A 302 1.61 12.84 7.13
CA VAL A 302 1.41 11.45 7.54
C VAL A 302 0.15 10.86 6.86
N GLU A 303 0.25 9.59 6.47
CA GLU A 303 -0.87 8.79 6.01
C GLU A 303 -1.17 7.66 7.01
N GLU A 304 -2.23 7.81 7.80
CA GLU A 304 -2.81 6.74 8.61
C GLU A 304 -3.62 5.81 7.69
N THR A 305 -2.91 5.05 6.86
CA THR A 305 -3.44 4.14 5.84
C THR A 305 -2.63 2.85 5.74
N CYS A 306 -3.12 1.84 5.02
CA CYS A 306 -2.33 0.64 4.71
C CYS A 306 -1.22 0.86 3.67
N THR A 307 -1.22 1.99 2.96
CA THR A 307 -0.10 2.48 2.12
C THR A 307 0.70 3.55 2.88
N GLY A 308 0.73 3.44 4.21
CA GLY A 308 1.31 4.38 5.15
C GLY A 308 1.52 3.69 6.49
N THR A 309 1.24 4.37 7.60
CA THR A 309 1.65 3.93 8.95
C THR A 309 1.18 2.52 9.32
N ARG A 310 -0.01 2.08 8.90
CA ARG A 310 -0.50 0.72 9.20
C ARG A 310 0.34 -0.40 8.56
N TYR A 311 1.16 -0.08 7.56
CA TYR A 311 2.10 -1.02 6.98
C TYR A 311 3.33 -1.26 7.86
N PHE A 312 3.86 -0.21 8.49
CA PHE A 312 5.21 -0.23 9.05
C PHE A 312 5.34 0.12 10.54
N GLU A 313 4.26 0.57 11.20
CA GLU A 313 4.32 1.02 12.61
C GLU A 313 4.85 -0.07 13.56
N ASN A 314 4.45 -1.33 13.32
CA ASN A 314 4.76 -2.46 14.19
C ASN A 314 5.70 -3.48 13.54
N GLU A 315 6.66 -3.95 14.32
CA GLU A 315 7.61 -5.01 13.97
C GLU A 315 7.20 -6.38 14.53
N VAL A 316 7.71 -7.45 13.89
CA VAL A 316 7.59 -8.82 14.41
C VAL A 316 8.78 -9.09 15.33
N SER A 317 8.54 -9.58 16.55
CA SER A 317 9.63 -10.01 17.44
C SER A 317 10.43 -11.17 16.82
N THR A 318 11.76 -11.08 16.89
CA THR A 318 12.69 -12.15 16.44
C THR A 318 13.00 -13.20 17.50
N GLU A 319 12.49 -13.01 18.72
CA GLU A 319 12.67 -13.93 19.84
C GLU A 319 11.91 -15.25 19.61
N GLY A 320 12.43 -16.35 20.17
CA GLY A 320 11.86 -17.69 19.99
C GLY A 320 12.72 -18.57 19.08
N ASP A 321 12.70 -19.88 19.33
CA ASP A 321 13.57 -20.87 18.69
C ASP A 321 12.78 -21.97 17.97
N THR A 322 11.45 -21.83 17.93
CA THR A 322 10.54 -22.74 17.23
C THR A 322 9.70 -22.00 16.18
N ILE A 323 9.18 -22.74 15.20
CA ILE A 323 8.25 -22.17 14.21
C ILE A 323 6.99 -21.64 14.90
N ASP A 324 6.47 -22.35 15.90
CA ASP A 324 5.25 -21.95 16.62
C ASP A 324 5.43 -20.61 17.35
N GLU A 325 6.57 -20.38 18.01
CA GLU A 325 6.85 -19.09 18.67
C GLU A 325 6.98 -17.94 17.66
N LEU A 326 7.66 -18.16 16.52
CA LEU A 326 7.78 -17.13 15.48
C LEU A 326 6.44 -16.85 14.80
N VAL A 327 5.61 -17.87 14.60
CA VAL A 327 4.22 -17.71 14.10
C VAL A 327 3.39 -16.90 15.09
N ARG A 328 3.52 -17.16 16.40
CA ARG A 328 2.86 -16.37 17.43
C ARG A 328 3.27 -14.89 17.36
N ASN A 329 4.57 -14.61 17.26
CA ASN A 329 5.07 -13.23 17.14
C ASN A 329 4.52 -12.52 15.89
N MET A 330 4.46 -13.23 14.75
CA MET A 330 3.84 -12.69 13.54
C MET A 330 2.37 -12.41 13.78
N ALA A 331 1.64 -13.38 14.35
CA ALA A 331 0.21 -13.24 14.59
C ALA A 331 -0.11 -12.03 15.47
N GLU A 332 0.65 -11.81 16.55
CA GLU A 332 0.51 -10.65 17.42
C GLU A 332 0.74 -9.34 16.66
N ARG A 333 1.82 -9.23 15.88
CA ARG A 333 2.10 -8.04 15.06
C ARG A 333 0.98 -7.75 14.06
N TYR A 334 0.53 -8.77 13.33
CA TYR A 334 -0.49 -8.59 12.30
C TYR A 334 -1.83 -8.21 12.93
N MET A 335 -2.21 -8.87 14.03
CA MET A 335 -3.43 -8.57 14.77
C MET A 335 -3.40 -7.18 15.43
N ASP A 336 -2.23 -6.56 15.58
CA ASP A 336 -2.12 -5.18 16.07
C ASP A 336 -2.43 -4.12 14.99
N ILE A 337 -2.50 -4.48 13.70
CA ILE A 337 -2.90 -3.53 12.64
C ILE A 337 -4.36 -3.10 12.83
N ASN A 338 -4.61 -1.80 12.94
CA ASN A 338 -5.92 -1.23 13.22
C ASN A 338 -6.76 -0.94 11.95
N CYS A 339 -7.09 -1.99 11.21
CA CYS A 339 -7.98 -1.91 10.05
C CYS A 339 -9.46 -1.86 10.47
N ALA A 340 -10.28 -1.09 9.77
CA ALA A 340 -11.73 -0.97 10.00
C ALA A 340 -12.53 -2.28 9.77
N CYS A 341 -11.90 -3.38 9.36
CA CYS A 341 -12.55 -4.70 9.30
C CYS A 341 -12.68 -5.37 10.67
N PHE A 342 -11.96 -4.90 11.69
CA PHE A 342 -12.07 -5.41 13.05
C PHE A 342 -13.17 -4.69 13.83
N THR A 343 -13.76 -5.39 14.81
CA THR A 343 -14.71 -4.81 15.75
C THR A 343 -14.42 -5.25 17.19
N PRO A 344 -14.38 -4.32 18.17
CA PRO A 344 -14.22 -2.87 17.97
C PRO A 344 -12.82 -2.52 17.42
N ASN A 345 -12.63 -1.30 16.95
CA ASN A 345 -11.36 -0.80 16.42
C ASN A 345 -10.93 0.52 17.11
N GLU A 346 -10.80 0.48 18.44
CA GLU A 346 -10.43 1.65 19.25
C GLU A 346 -8.99 2.10 19.02
N GLY A 347 -8.07 1.15 18.82
CA GLY A 347 -6.67 1.43 18.55
C GLY A 347 -6.46 2.37 17.35
N ARG A 348 -7.28 2.27 16.29
CA ARG A 348 -7.17 3.21 15.15
C ARG A 348 -7.43 4.66 15.57
N THR A 349 -8.38 4.86 16.47
CA THR A 349 -8.71 6.20 16.96
C THR A 349 -7.56 6.76 17.78
N GLU A 350 -6.96 5.93 18.62
CA GLU A 350 -5.77 6.27 19.42
C GLU A 350 -4.58 6.59 18.52
N ASP A 351 -4.35 5.79 17.47
CA ASP A 351 -3.32 6.04 16.46
C ASP A 351 -3.51 7.39 15.76
N ILE A 352 -4.73 7.73 15.33
CA ILE A 352 -5.00 9.01 14.67
C ILE A 352 -4.71 10.17 15.64
N VAL A 353 -5.13 10.10 16.90
CA VAL A 353 -4.85 11.16 17.89
C VAL A 353 -3.34 11.25 18.17
N LYS A 354 -2.67 10.12 18.34
CA LYS A 354 -1.21 10.01 18.53
C LYS A 354 -0.47 10.68 17.37
N TYR A 355 -0.80 10.33 16.12
CA TYR A 355 -0.15 10.91 14.95
C TYR A 355 -0.49 12.39 14.77
N ALA A 356 -1.68 12.84 15.17
CA ALA A 356 -2.02 14.26 15.13
C ALA A 356 -1.04 15.08 15.98
N GLU A 357 -0.73 14.59 17.18
CA GLU A 357 0.23 15.20 18.10
C GLU A 357 1.68 15.06 17.58
N GLU A 358 2.12 13.85 17.26
CA GLU A 358 3.52 13.59 16.85
C GLU A 358 3.93 14.32 15.57
N TYR A 359 3.00 14.51 14.63
CA TYR A 359 3.26 15.18 13.36
C TYR A 359 2.91 16.66 13.37
N ASN A 360 2.43 17.21 14.49
CA ASN A 360 1.99 18.60 14.61
C ASN A 360 1.03 18.98 13.46
N ILE A 361 -0.08 18.26 13.33
CA ILE A 361 -1.04 18.51 12.25
C ILE A 361 -1.90 19.75 12.54
N ASP A 362 -2.33 20.43 11.50
CA ASP A 362 -3.35 21.48 11.55
C ASP A 362 -4.75 20.93 11.22
N GLY A 363 -4.84 19.80 10.50
CA GLY A 363 -6.11 19.20 10.14
C GLY A 363 -6.00 17.78 9.59
N VAL A 364 -7.12 17.06 9.63
CA VAL A 364 -7.25 15.69 9.16
C VAL A 364 -8.16 15.64 7.94
N ILE A 365 -7.73 14.95 6.89
CA ILE A 365 -8.58 14.55 5.77
C ILE A 365 -8.89 13.07 5.92
N TYR A 366 -10.16 12.75 6.16
CA TYR A 366 -10.67 11.37 6.11
C TYR A 366 -10.95 10.98 4.66
N TYR A 367 -10.03 10.25 4.06
CA TYR A 367 -10.10 9.78 2.68
C TYR A 367 -10.70 8.37 2.60
N ASN A 368 -11.82 8.23 1.90
CA ASN A 368 -12.49 6.96 1.69
C ASN A 368 -12.70 6.69 0.20
N LEU A 369 -12.32 5.50 -0.26
CA LEU A 369 -12.77 5.01 -1.57
C LEU A 369 -14.28 4.74 -1.53
N SER A 370 -15.00 5.19 -2.55
CA SER A 370 -16.43 4.95 -2.71
C SER A 370 -16.77 3.47 -2.52
N PHE A 371 -17.83 3.18 -1.77
CA PHE A 371 -18.28 1.83 -1.42
C PHE A 371 -17.32 1.00 -0.54
N CYS A 372 -16.31 1.61 0.07
CA CYS A 372 -15.56 0.98 1.14
C CYS A 372 -16.33 1.10 2.48
N HIS A 373 -17.32 0.21 2.68
CA HIS A 373 -18.29 0.33 3.78
C HIS A 373 -17.69 0.30 5.19
N THR A 374 -16.64 -0.51 5.43
CA THR A 374 -16.02 -0.61 6.75
C THR A 374 -15.49 0.74 7.23
N TYR A 375 -14.68 1.41 6.40
CA TYR A 375 -14.18 2.75 6.68
C TYR A 375 -15.28 3.82 6.59
N ALA A 376 -16.28 3.67 5.70
CA ALA A 376 -17.38 4.64 5.60
C ALA A 376 -18.22 4.70 6.89
N ILE A 377 -18.48 3.55 7.52
CA ILE A 377 -19.25 3.41 8.75
C ILE A 377 -18.41 3.83 9.97
N GLU A 378 -17.15 3.41 10.04
CA GLU A 378 -16.25 3.76 11.17
C GLU A 378 -16.01 5.28 11.30
N TYR A 379 -16.18 6.03 10.20
CA TYR A 379 -16.07 7.49 10.18
C TYR A 379 -16.82 8.19 11.33
N GLU A 380 -18.03 7.75 11.67
CA GLU A 380 -18.84 8.39 12.72
C GLU A 380 -18.12 8.39 14.07
N LYS A 381 -17.44 7.30 14.41
CA LYS A 381 -16.66 7.19 15.64
C LYS A 381 -15.43 8.11 15.60
N ILE A 382 -14.73 8.13 14.48
CA ILE A 382 -13.54 8.99 14.29
C ILE A 382 -13.93 10.46 14.37
N GLU A 383 -14.99 10.88 13.68
CA GLU A 383 -15.50 12.25 13.69
C GLU A 383 -15.84 12.70 15.11
N LYS A 384 -16.52 11.86 15.88
CA LYS A 384 -16.85 12.16 17.27
C LYS A 384 -15.60 12.42 18.11
N VAL A 385 -14.59 11.55 18.02
CA VAL A 385 -13.39 11.67 18.85
C VAL A 385 -12.52 12.86 18.43
N LEU A 386 -12.35 13.09 17.13
CA LEU A 386 -11.59 14.26 16.66
C LEU A 386 -12.29 15.57 17.04
N LYS A 387 -13.62 15.61 16.99
CA LYS A 387 -14.40 16.75 17.47
C LYS A 387 -14.24 16.98 18.98
N GLU A 388 -14.24 15.93 19.79
CA GLU A 388 -13.99 16.03 21.24
C GLU A 388 -12.56 16.51 21.59
N LYS A 389 -11.62 16.33 20.66
CA LYS A 389 -10.22 16.77 20.76
C LYS A 389 -9.94 18.10 20.06
N ASP A 390 -10.97 18.76 19.53
CA ASP A 390 -10.85 20.00 18.74
C ASP A 390 -9.89 19.87 17.54
N ILE A 391 -9.81 18.69 16.93
CA ILE A 391 -9.01 18.42 15.72
C ILE A 391 -9.87 18.61 14.48
N PRO A 392 -9.56 19.57 13.57
CA PRO A 392 -10.33 19.79 12.35
C PRO A 392 -10.35 18.58 11.43
N LEU A 393 -11.52 18.25 10.87
CA LEU A 393 -11.74 17.07 10.04
C LEU A 393 -12.51 17.42 8.75
N LEU A 394 -12.02 16.95 7.61
CA LEU A 394 -12.71 16.95 6.33
C LEU A 394 -12.90 15.51 5.81
N LYS A 395 -14.14 15.09 5.57
CA LYS A 395 -14.44 13.81 4.90
C LYS A 395 -14.42 13.95 3.39
N ILE A 396 -13.60 13.17 2.70
CA ILE A 396 -13.60 13.02 1.24
C ILE A 396 -13.90 11.57 0.88
N GLU A 397 -14.96 11.36 0.10
CA GLU A 397 -15.25 10.08 -0.54
C GLU A 397 -15.15 10.25 -2.05
N THR A 398 -14.43 9.36 -2.72
CA THR A 398 -14.10 9.49 -4.15
C THR A 398 -13.72 8.13 -4.76
N ASP A 399 -13.60 8.08 -6.09
CA ASP A 399 -13.04 6.96 -6.84
C ASP A 399 -11.79 7.38 -7.65
N TYR A 400 -11.40 6.57 -8.64
CA TYR A 400 -10.21 6.82 -9.46
C TYR A 400 -10.48 7.73 -10.67
N SER A 401 -11.73 8.12 -10.93
CA SER A 401 -12.06 9.05 -12.00
C SER A 401 -11.56 10.47 -11.68
N GLU A 402 -11.40 11.30 -12.71
CA GLU A 402 -11.04 12.73 -12.55
C GLU A 402 -12.27 13.65 -12.52
N GLU A 403 -13.49 13.08 -12.56
CA GLU A 403 -14.74 13.86 -12.69
C GLU A 403 -15.01 14.75 -11.48
N ASP A 404 -14.60 14.32 -10.28
CA ASP A 404 -14.81 15.03 -9.02
C ASP A 404 -13.62 15.87 -8.56
N THR A 405 -12.52 15.91 -9.32
CA THR A 405 -11.28 16.64 -8.99
C THR A 405 -11.55 18.11 -8.68
N GLY A 406 -12.39 18.78 -9.48
CA GLY A 406 -12.78 20.18 -9.24
C GLY A 406 -13.61 20.38 -7.97
N GLN A 407 -14.50 19.44 -7.64
CA GLN A 407 -15.30 19.50 -6.43
C GLN A 407 -14.43 19.27 -5.19
N ILE A 408 -13.53 18.28 -5.24
CA ILE A 408 -12.59 17.98 -4.16
C ILE A 408 -11.70 19.19 -3.90
N LYS A 409 -11.13 19.80 -4.95
CA LYS A 409 -10.28 20.99 -4.83
C LYS A 409 -10.97 22.11 -4.06
N THR A 410 -12.19 22.49 -4.45
CA THR A 410 -12.96 23.55 -3.76
C THR A 410 -13.21 23.22 -2.29
N ARG A 411 -13.50 21.95 -1.96
CA ARG A 411 -13.74 21.53 -0.57
C ARG A 411 -12.46 21.55 0.27
N VAL A 412 -11.33 21.14 -0.31
CA VAL A 412 -10.01 21.20 0.35
C VAL A 412 -9.60 22.66 0.55
N GLU A 413 -9.77 23.52 -0.44
CA GLU A 413 -9.46 24.95 -0.34
C GLU A 413 -10.23 25.62 0.81
N ALA A 414 -11.55 25.41 0.88
CA ALA A 414 -12.37 25.92 1.98
C ALA A 414 -11.95 25.35 3.35
N PHE A 415 -11.50 24.09 3.41
CA PHE A 415 -11.00 23.49 4.64
C PHE A 415 -9.68 24.09 5.09
N LEU A 416 -8.75 24.34 4.16
CA LEU A 416 -7.47 24.98 4.45
C LEU A 416 -7.60 26.46 4.85
N GLU A 417 -8.62 27.17 4.36
CA GLU A 417 -8.95 28.53 4.80
C GLU A 417 -9.55 28.58 6.23
N MET A 418 -10.20 27.50 6.66
CA MET A 418 -10.86 27.41 7.96
C MET A 418 -9.85 27.18 9.11
N ILE A 419 -8.79 26.42 8.85
CA ILE A 419 -7.74 26.09 9.82
C ILE A 419 -6.59 27.07 9.75
#